data_AF-A0A6H9WQ02-F1
#
_entry.id   AF-A0A6H9WQ02-F1
#
_cell.length_a   1.000
_cell.length_b   1.000
_cell.length_c   1.000
_cell.angle_alpha   90.00
_cell.angle_beta   90.00
_cell.angle_gamma   90.00
#
_symmetry.space_group_name_H-M   'P 1'
#
loop_
_entity.id
_entity.type
_entity.pdbx_description
1 polymer ?
#
loop_
_entity_poly.entity_id
_entity_poly.type
_entity_poly.pdbx_seq_one_letter_code
_entity_poly.pdbx_strand_id
1 'polypeptide(L)'
;MADHHPTDDALISDEGTEPDTFPRAYVEDLRKEAAGYRDKAKDRDEIAQRLQEALVAATGRLQDPTDLPFDEALLADPDALTAAIDALLEKKPHLASRKPQGSIGQGVSAGADSVSLSGLLKRGA
;
A
#
# COMPACT_ATOMS: atom_id res chain seq x y z
N MET A 1 -30.58 -67.32 4.79
CA MET A 1 -30.89 -66.24 5.74
C MET A 1 -29.87 -65.17 5.44
N ALA A 2 -30.19 -64.25 4.53
CA ALA A 2 -29.25 -63.31 3.93
C ALA A 2 -29.23 -62.03 4.76
N ASP A 3 -28.06 -61.68 5.28
CA ASP A 3 -27.83 -60.44 6.02
C ASP A 3 -27.97 -59.24 5.07
N HIS A 4 -28.88 -58.35 5.45
CA HIS A 4 -29.25 -57.13 4.75
C HIS A 4 -28.34 -55.99 5.22
N HIS A 5 -27.44 -55.54 4.36
CA HIS A 5 -26.69 -54.30 4.52
C HIS A 5 -27.65 -53.12 4.29
N PRO A 6 -27.84 -52.18 5.24
CA PRO A 6 -28.56 -50.95 4.93
C PRO A 6 -27.56 -50.02 4.23
N THR A 7 -27.61 -49.99 2.91
CA THR A 7 -27.05 -48.90 2.12
C THR A 7 -28.09 -47.79 2.09
N ASP A 8 -28.14 -46.96 3.14
CA ASP A 8 -28.78 -45.64 3.07
C ASP A 8 -27.69 -44.59 2.82
N ASP A 9 -27.05 -44.69 1.66
CA ASP A 9 -26.47 -43.52 1.01
C ASP A 9 -27.65 -42.81 0.34
N ALA A 10 -28.35 -41.99 1.13
CA ALA A 10 -29.41 -41.14 0.66
C ALA A 10 -28.80 -40.11 -0.29
N LEU A 11 -28.67 -40.52 -1.55
CA LEU A 11 -28.52 -39.67 -2.71
C LEU A 11 -29.66 -38.65 -2.66
N ILE A 12 -29.37 -37.47 -2.12
CA ILE A 12 -30.17 -36.27 -2.35
C ILE A 12 -29.90 -35.90 -3.82
N SER A 13 -30.57 -36.62 -4.72
CA SER A 13 -30.82 -36.16 -6.07
C SER A 13 -31.92 -35.10 -5.96
N ASP A 14 -31.51 -33.83 -6.01
CA ASP A 14 -32.40 -32.68 -6.19
C ASP A 14 -33.04 -32.77 -7.60
N GLU A 15 -33.98 -33.68 -7.76
CA GLU A 15 -34.79 -33.83 -8.97
C GLU A 15 -35.93 -32.81 -8.93
N GLY A 16 -35.81 -31.73 -9.71
CA GLY A 16 -36.99 -31.01 -10.21
C GLY A 16 -37.05 -29.49 -10.04
N THR A 17 -36.00 -28.79 -9.62
CA THR A 17 -35.99 -27.32 -9.73
C THR A 17 -35.44 -26.94 -11.10
N GLU A 18 -36.32 -26.64 -12.07
CA GLU A 18 -35.90 -25.96 -13.30
C GLU A 18 -35.11 -24.71 -12.90
N PRO A 19 -33.90 -24.48 -13.44
CA PRO A 19 -33.09 -23.35 -13.03
C PRO A 19 -33.82 -22.04 -13.36
N ASP A 20 -34.02 -21.20 -12.35
CA ASP A 20 -34.57 -19.85 -12.53
C ASP A 20 -33.77 -19.11 -13.61
N THR A 21 -34.42 -18.84 -14.74
CA THR A 21 -33.78 -18.21 -15.90
C THR A 21 -33.97 -16.71 -15.83
N PHE A 22 -32.88 -15.98 -15.61
CA PHE A 22 -32.90 -14.51 -15.59
C PHE A 22 -33.14 -13.91 -16.98
N PRO A 23 -33.81 -12.75 -17.08
CA PRO A 23 -33.96 -12.02 -18.33
C PRO A 23 -32.60 -11.71 -18.97
N ARG A 24 -32.50 -11.91 -20.29
CA ARG A 24 -31.25 -11.70 -21.05
C ARG A 24 -30.64 -10.31 -20.82
N ALA A 25 -31.47 -9.26 -20.83
CA ALA A 25 -31.03 -7.88 -20.63
C ALA A 25 -30.32 -7.69 -19.27
N TYR A 26 -30.89 -8.25 -18.21
CA TYR A 26 -30.30 -8.18 -16.86
C TYR A 26 -28.92 -8.83 -16.78
N VAL A 27 -28.77 -10.03 -17.36
CA VAL A 27 -27.48 -10.74 -17.36
C VAL A 27 -26.45 -10.03 -18.24
N GLU A 28 -26.86 -9.44 -19.36
CA GLU A 28 -25.98 -8.64 -20.21
C GLU A 28 -25.45 -7.40 -19.48
N ASP A 29 -26.31 -6.71 -18.74
CA ASP A 29 -25.90 -5.54 -17.95
C ASP A 29 -24.98 -5.96 -16.80
N LEU A 30 -25.29 -7.04 -16.09
CA LEU A 30 -24.41 -7.60 -15.06
C LEU A 30 -23.03 -7.99 -15.62
N ARG A 31 -22.95 -8.53 -16.85
CA ARG A 31 -21.67 -8.84 -17.50
C ARG A 31 -20.86 -7.60 -17.81
N LYS A 32 -21.51 -6.52 -18.28
CA LYS A 32 -20.84 -5.24 -18.54
C LYS A 32 -20.31 -4.64 -17.25
N GLU A 33 -21.11 -4.65 -16.18
CA GLU A 33 -20.68 -4.19 -14.86
C GLU A 33 -19.50 -5.01 -14.34
N ALA A 34 -19.62 -6.33 -14.35
CA ALA A 34 -18.55 -7.24 -13.93
C ALA A 34 -17.27 -7.04 -14.77
N ALA A 35 -17.38 -6.78 -16.08
CA ALA A 35 -16.24 -6.43 -16.91
C ALA A 35 -15.57 -5.13 -16.45
N GLY A 36 -16.36 -4.08 -16.20
CA GLY A 36 -15.84 -2.82 -15.68
C GLY A 36 -15.15 -2.95 -14.31
N TYR A 37 -15.67 -3.79 -13.42
CA TYR A 37 -15.00 -4.07 -12.14
C TYR A 37 -13.68 -4.80 -12.33
N ARG A 38 -13.62 -5.80 -13.22
CA ARG A 38 -12.36 -6.49 -13.54
C ARG A 38 -11.33 -5.53 -14.12
N ASP A 39 -11.74 -4.66 -15.04
CA ASP A 39 -10.82 -3.69 -15.64
C ASP A 39 -10.24 -2.73 -14.61
N LYS A 40 -11.05 -2.25 -13.65
CA LYS A 40 -10.57 -1.41 -12.54
C LYS A 40 -9.68 -2.16 -11.54
N ALA A 41 -9.90 -3.47 -11.40
CA ALA A 41 -9.15 -4.31 -10.49
C ALA A 41 -7.77 -4.72 -11.04
N LYS A 42 -7.60 -4.78 -12.36
CA LYS A 42 -6.33 -5.19 -13.02
C LYS A 42 -5.11 -4.42 -12.51
N ASP A 43 -5.27 -3.11 -12.33
CA ASP A 43 -4.15 -2.23 -11.97
C ASP A 43 -4.04 -2.00 -10.45
N ARG A 44 -4.91 -2.63 -9.64
CA ARG A 44 -4.96 -2.41 -8.18
C ARG A 44 -3.62 -2.76 -7.51
N ASP A 45 -3.10 -3.94 -7.81
CA ASP A 45 -1.88 -4.45 -7.20
C ASP A 45 -0.67 -3.60 -7.58
N GLU A 46 -0.59 -3.19 -8.85
CA GLU A 46 0.48 -2.32 -9.35
C GLU A 46 0.43 -0.93 -8.70
N ILE A 47 -0.77 -0.34 -8.56
CA ILE A 47 -0.95 0.95 -7.89
C ILE A 47 -0.60 0.83 -6.40
N ALA A 48 -0.97 -0.27 -5.74
CA ALA A 48 -0.67 -0.50 -4.34
C ALA A 48 0.85 -0.62 -4.10
N GLN A 49 1.57 -1.34 -4.97
CA GLN A 49 3.03 -1.43 -4.92
C GLN A 49 3.69 -0.07 -5.09
N ARG A 50 3.29 0.69 -6.11
CA ARG A 50 3.79 2.05 -6.35
C ARG A 50 3.50 3.00 -5.18
N LEU A 51 2.36 2.84 -4.52
CA LEU A 51 2.01 3.61 -3.33
C LEU A 51 2.93 3.27 -2.16
N GLN A 52 3.17 1.97 -1.90
CA GLN A 52 4.08 1.56 -0.84
C GLN A 52 5.50 2.09 -1.10
N GLU A 53 6.00 1.94 -2.32
CA GLU A 53 7.31 2.49 -2.71
C GLU A 53 7.39 4.00 -2.48
N ALA A 54 6.33 4.75 -2.83
CA ALA A 54 6.27 6.19 -2.60
C ALA A 54 6.25 6.56 -1.11
N LEU A 55 5.50 5.83 -0.28
CA LEU A 55 5.46 6.04 1.17
C LEU A 55 6.81 5.75 1.81
N VAL A 56 7.44 4.64 1.43
CA VAL A 56 8.79 4.26 1.90
C VAL A 56 9.81 5.31 1.46
N ALA A 57 9.76 5.77 0.20
CA ALA A 57 10.63 6.82 -0.32
C ALA A 57 10.45 8.14 0.45
N ALA A 58 9.21 8.49 0.80
CA ALA A 58 8.90 9.69 1.58
C ALA A 58 9.52 9.67 2.98
N THR A 59 9.71 8.49 3.59
CA THR A 59 10.43 8.39 4.87
C THR A 59 11.91 8.77 4.74
N GLY A 60 12.51 8.59 3.56
CA GLY A 60 13.92 8.89 3.29
C GLY A 60 14.93 8.02 4.05
N ARG A 61 14.47 6.94 4.70
CA ARG A 61 15.28 6.08 5.59
C ARG A 61 16.01 4.94 4.87
N LEU A 62 15.46 4.44 3.76
CA LEU A 62 16.07 3.40 2.93
C LEU A 62 16.83 4.00 1.73
N GLN A 63 17.88 3.32 1.28
CA GLN A 63 18.57 3.66 0.03
C GLN A 63 17.71 3.35 -1.19
N ASP A 64 17.10 2.16 -1.21
CA ASP A 64 16.18 1.72 -2.24
C ASP A 64 14.81 1.42 -1.59
N PRO A 65 13.72 2.11 -2.00
CA PRO A 65 12.38 1.82 -1.50
C PRO A 65 11.88 0.41 -1.82
N THR A 66 12.45 -0.24 -2.84
CA THR A 66 12.06 -1.60 -3.27
C THR A 66 12.64 -2.71 -2.39
N ASP A 67 13.57 -2.39 -1.48
CA ASP A 67 14.15 -3.35 -0.54
C ASP A 67 13.15 -3.84 0.51
N LEU A 68 12.07 -3.08 0.76
CA LEU A 68 10.98 -3.49 1.65
C LEU A 68 9.96 -4.30 0.83
N PRO A 69 9.71 -5.59 1.18
CA PRO A 69 8.74 -6.40 0.45
C PRO A 69 7.33 -5.80 0.57
N PHE A 70 6.54 -5.96 -0.49
CA PHE A 70 5.15 -5.48 -0.51
C PHE A 70 4.32 -6.18 0.57
N ASP A 71 3.65 -5.40 1.40
CA ASP A 71 2.70 -5.87 2.41
C ASP A 71 1.55 -4.87 2.52
N GLU A 72 0.35 -5.32 2.13
CA GLU A 72 -0.86 -4.51 2.10
C GLU A 72 -1.24 -3.97 3.50
N ALA A 73 -0.89 -4.69 4.57
CA ALA A 73 -1.15 -4.25 5.94
C ALA A 73 -0.38 -2.96 6.29
N LEU A 74 0.78 -2.72 5.65
CA LEU A 74 1.61 -1.54 5.90
C LEU A 74 1.08 -0.28 5.21
N LEU A 75 0.14 -0.40 4.27
CA LEU A 75 -0.49 0.74 3.59
C LEU A 75 -1.51 1.47 4.47
N ALA A 76 -2.13 0.76 5.40
CA ALA A 76 -3.18 1.30 6.26
C ALA A 76 -2.64 1.95 7.55
N ASP A 77 -1.46 1.52 8.01
CA ASP A 77 -0.89 1.95 9.28
C ASP A 77 0.54 2.52 9.11
N PRO A 78 0.73 3.84 9.24
CA PRO A 78 2.04 4.47 9.12
C PRO A 78 3.02 4.06 10.24
N ASP A 79 2.53 3.70 11.43
CA ASP A 79 3.39 3.29 12.54
C ASP A 79 3.93 1.88 12.30
N ALA A 80 3.10 0.97 11.78
CA ALA A 80 3.51 -0.37 11.34
C ALA A 80 4.56 -0.30 10.22
N LEU A 81 4.39 0.61 9.24
CA LEU A 81 5.37 0.83 8.18
C LEU A 81 6.73 1.26 8.77
N THR A 82 6.71 2.18 9.72
CA THR A 82 7.93 2.68 10.37
C THR A 82 8.63 1.56 11.14
N ALA A 83 7.87 0.76 11.91
CA ALA A 83 8.40 -0.39 12.64
C ALA A 83 8.98 -1.47 11.72
N ALA A 84 8.35 -1.72 10.57
CA ALA A 84 8.86 -2.66 9.56
C ALA A 84 10.20 -2.18 8.97
N ILE A 85 10.32 -0.88 8.68
CA ILE A 85 11.58 -0.27 8.24
C ILE A 85 12.64 -0.38 9.33
N ASP A 86 12.32 -0.11 10.59
CA ASP A 86 13.25 -0.24 11.72
C ASP A 86 13.77 -1.67 11.87
N ALA A 87 12.87 -2.66 11.85
CA ALA A 87 13.24 -4.07 11.94
C ALA A 87 14.09 -4.53 10.75
N LEU A 88 13.85 -3.99 9.55
CA LEU A 88 14.67 -4.27 8.37
C LEU A 88 16.07 -3.67 8.52
N LEU A 89 16.17 -2.42 8.98
CA LEU A 89 17.44 -1.73 9.19
C LEU A 89 18.29 -2.36 10.29
N GLU A 90 17.66 -2.85 11.37
CA GLU A 90 18.36 -3.58 12.43
C GLU A 90 19.01 -4.87 11.88
N LYS A 91 18.29 -5.60 11.03
CA LYS A 91 18.81 -6.83 10.39
C LYS A 91 19.84 -6.53 9.29
N LYS A 92 19.63 -5.45 8.54
CA LYS A 92 20.41 -5.08 7.35
C LYS A 92 20.78 -3.59 7.39
N PRO A 93 21.77 -3.21 8.22
CA PRO A 93 22.14 -1.80 8.40
C PRO A 93 22.69 -1.15 7.12
N HIS A 94 23.18 -1.95 6.17
CA HIS A 94 23.70 -1.46 4.89
C HIS A 94 22.63 -0.89 3.94
N LEU A 95 21.35 -1.15 4.20
CA LEU A 95 20.22 -0.60 3.44
C LEU A 95 19.81 0.80 3.89
N ALA A 96 20.35 1.28 5.02
CA ALA A 96 20.10 2.62 5.54
C ALA A 96 20.54 3.70 4.53
N SER A 97 19.70 4.72 4.34
CA SER A 97 19.97 5.84 3.44
C SER A 97 21.32 6.47 3.72
N ARG A 98 22.09 6.68 2.65
CA ARG A 98 23.39 7.39 2.68
C ARG A 98 23.24 8.87 2.36
N LYS A 99 22.03 9.32 2.03
CA LYS A 99 21.76 10.71 1.71
C LYS A 99 21.65 11.49 3.02
N PRO A 100 22.51 12.51 3.24
CA PRO A 100 22.35 13.38 4.40
C PRO A 100 21.00 14.08 4.29
N GLN A 101 20.18 13.94 5.33
CA GLN A 101 18.89 14.64 5.46
C GLN A 101 19.08 15.83 6.42
N GLY A 102 18.57 17.00 6.04
CA GLY A 102 18.68 18.24 6.80
C GLY A 102 19.68 19.26 6.24
N SER A 103 19.84 20.38 6.95
CA SER A 103 20.80 21.42 6.57
C SER A 103 22.22 20.93 6.85
N ILE A 104 22.97 20.64 5.78
CA ILE A 104 24.35 20.15 5.82
C ILE A 104 25.36 21.26 6.20
N GLY A 105 24.87 22.44 6.59
CA GLY A 105 25.69 23.60 6.96
C GLY A 105 26.52 24.18 5.80
N GLN A 106 26.24 23.78 4.56
CA GLN A 106 26.94 24.24 3.37
C GLN A 106 26.06 25.21 2.58
N GLY A 107 26.55 26.45 2.44
CA GLY A 107 25.82 27.59 1.88
C GLY A 107 25.52 28.66 2.93
N VAL A 108 25.18 29.87 2.48
CA VAL A 108 24.69 30.93 3.39
C VAL A 108 23.43 30.40 4.07
N SER A 109 23.56 29.95 5.32
CA SER A 109 22.38 29.81 6.17
C SER A 109 21.93 31.23 6.45
N ALA A 110 20.75 31.61 5.98
CA ALA A 110 20.07 32.78 6.49
C ALA A 110 19.67 32.47 7.95
N GLY A 111 20.66 32.50 8.85
CA GLY A 111 20.38 32.88 10.22
C GLY A 111 19.66 34.21 10.09
N ALA A 112 18.42 34.27 10.58
CA ALA A 112 17.62 35.47 10.54
C ALA A 112 18.29 36.52 11.45
N ASP A 113 19.35 37.16 10.97
CA ASP A 113 19.80 38.43 11.49
C ASP A 113 18.65 39.40 11.18
N SER A 114 17.78 39.58 12.17
CA SER A 114 16.78 40.63 12.14
C SER A 114 17.54 41.94 11.95
N VAL A 115 17.53 42.48 10.74
CA VAL A 115 18.18 43.74 10.41
C VAL A 115 17.55 44.82 11.30
N SER A 116 18.28 45.24 12.33
CA SER A 116 17.82 46.27 13.26
C SER A 116 18.24 47.65 12.76
N LEU A 117 17.26 48.55 12.64
CA LEU A 117 17.45 49.95 12.26
C LEU A 117 18.49 50.67 13.14
N SER A 118 18.54 50.36 14.44
CA SER A 118 19.54 50.93 15.36
C SER A 118 20.97 50.48 15.04
N GLY A 119 21.14 49.27 14.49
CA GLY A 119 22.44 48.75 14.05
C GLY A 119 22.95 49.40 12.77
N LEU A 120 22.06 49.80 11.86
CA LEU A 120 22.42 50.52 10.63
C LEU A 120 22.84 51.96 10.92
N LEU A 121 22.11 52.66 11.79
CA LEU A 121 22.42 54.05 12.18
C LEU A 121 23.76 54.18 12.91
N LYS A 122 24.12 53.23 13.77
CA LYS A 122 25.39 53.27 14.51
C LYS A 122 26.62 52.96 13.64
N ARG A 123 26.44 52.29 12.50
CA ARG A 123 27.53 51.93 11.58
C ARG A 123 27.90 53.07 10.63
N GLY A 124 26.99 54.02 10.40
CA GLY A 124 27.18 55.17 9.51
C GLY A 124 27.63 56.47 10.19
N ALA A 125 28.03 56.42 11.47
CA ALA A 125 28.52 57.56 12.25
C ALA A 125 30.01 57.39 12.58
#